data_AF-A0A7W0QNI6-F1
#
_entry.id   AF-A0A7W0QNI6-F1
#
_cell.length_a   1.000
_cell.length_b   1.000
_cell.length_c   1.000
_cell.angle_alpha   90.00
_cell.angle_beta   90.00
_cell.angle_gamma   90.00
#
_symmetry.space_group_name_H-M   'P 1'
#
loop_
_entity.id
_entity.type
_entity.pdbx_description
1 polymer ?
#
loop_
_entity_poly.entity_id
_entity_poly.type
_entity_poly.pdbx_seq_one_letter_code
_entity_poly.pdbx_strand_id
1 'polypeptide(L)'
;YLLNEVQEVYRLQGVKINDKHIGVIVRQMLQKVRVLDSGDTPFLEGEHVDKQNFRDSNERAKKKQDAPASSEPLLLGITKASLTTQSFISAASFQETTRVLTDAAIRGARDELMGLKENIIIGHLIPAGTGMYRYQEVDIEGAPQPPEPEILLEPSIAEILAEPDIEDVLPAMVTADEQP
;
A
#
# COMPACT_ATOMS: atom_id res chain seq x y z
N TYR A 1 -12.88 -21.07 -18.32
CA TYR A 1 -13.19 -20.29 -19.53
C TYR A 1 -12.09 -19.26 -19.82
N LEU A 2 -12.00 -18.13 -19.10
CA LEU A 2 -11.02 -17.05 -19.37
C LEU A 2 -9.58 -17.52 -19.56
N LEU A 3 -9.12 -18.46 -18.73
CA LEU A 3 -7.77 -19.02 -18.84
C LEU A 3 -7.53 -19.68 -20.21
N ASN A 4 -8.49 -20.48 -20.69
CA ASN A 4 -8.35 -21.18 -21.98
C ASN A 4 -8.35 -20.19 -23.14
N GLU A 5 -9.24 -19.20 -23.14
CA GLU A 5 -9.33 -18.17 -24.18
C GLU A 5 -8.03 -17.39 -24.32
N VAL A 6 -7.46 -16.93 -23.19
CA VAL A 6 -6.19 -16.22 -23.19
C VAL A 6 -5.05 -17.14 -23.64
N GLN A 7 -5.04 -18.39 -23.18
CA GLN A 7 -4.02 -19.38 -23.54
C GLN A 7 -4.07 -19.75 -25.04
N GLU A 8 -5.25 -19.78 -25.66
CA GLU A 8 -5.39 -20.01 -27.10
C GLU A 8 -4.69 -18.95 -27.94
N VAL A 9 -4.85 -17.67 -27.60
CA VAL A 9 -4.17 -16.58 -28.31
C VAL A 9 -2.64 -16.70 -28.20
N TYR A 10 -2.11 -16.99 -27.01
CA TYR A 10 -0.66 -17.17 -26.84
C TYR A 10 -0.13 -18.41 -27.57
N ARG A 11 -0.89 -19.52 -27.54
CA ARG A 11 -0.55 -20.74 -28.29
C ARG A 11 -0.53 -20.50 -29.79
N LEU A 12 -1.48 -19.73 -30.33
CA LEU A 12 -1.53 -19.35 -31.74
C LEU A 12 -0.30 -18.53 -32.17
N GLN A 13 0.26 -17.73 -31.27
CA GLN A 13 1.50 -16.97 -31.49
C GLN A 13 2.77 -17.78 -31.20
N GLY A 14 2.65 -19.07 -30.84
CA GLY A 14 3.77 -19.94 -30.50
C GLY A 14 4.43 -19.64 -29.15
N VAL A 15 3.81 -18.81 -28.30
CA VAL A 15 4.35 -18.42 -26.99
C VAL A 15 3.83 -19.38 -25.93
N LYS A 16 4.74 -20.00 -25.17
CA LYS A 16 4.40 -20.89 -24.05
C LYS A 16 4.36 -20.09 -22.75
N ILE A 17 3.18 -19.97 -22.15
CA ILE A 17 2.97 -19.35 -20.83
C ILE A 17 2.37 -20.39 -19.90
N ASN A 18 2.84 -20.43 -18.65
CA ASN A 18 2.26 -21.29 -17.63
C ASN A 18 0.93 -20.73 -17.14
N ASP A 19 -0.10 -21.58 -17.12
CA ASP A 19 -1.46 -21.31 -16.65
C ASP A 19 -1.51 -20.61 -15.28
N LYS A 20 -0.53 -20.87 -14.40
CA LYS A 20 -0.44 -20.22 -13.08
C LYS A 20 -0.37 -18.69 -13.18
N HIS A 21 0.32 -18.14 -14.17
CA HIS A 21 0.43 -16.68 -14.33
C HIS A 21 -0.92 -16.06 -14.70
N ILE A 22 -1.61 -16.65 -15.68
CA ILE A 22 -2.95 -16.20 -16.09
C ILE A 22 -3.93 -16.38 -14.93
N GLY A 23 -3.84 -17.50 -14.19
CA GLY A 23 -4.65 -17.77 -13.01
C GLY A 23 -4.51 -16.71 -11.92
N VAL A 24 -3.30 -16.19 -11.68
CA VAL A 24 -3.08 -15.08 -10.74
C VAL A 24 -3.79 -13.81 -11.22
N ILE A 25 -3.72 -13.48 -12.51
CA ILE A 25 -4.41 -12.29 -13.05
C ILE A 25 -5.94 -12.44 -12.98
N VAL A 26 -6.47 -13.60 -13.38
CA VAL A 26 -7.92 -13.88 -13.31
C VAL A 26 -8.41 -13.86 -11.86
N ARG A 27 -7.60 -14.33 -10.91
CA ARG A 27 -7.90 -14.19 -9.47
C ARG A 27 -8.06 -12.72 -9.08
N GLN A 28 -7.17 -11.83 -9.55
CA GLN A 28 -7.28 -10.39 -9.28
C GLN A 28 -8.54 -9.75 -9.88
N MET A 29 -9.00 -10.25 -11.03
CA MET A 29 -10.26 -9.81 -11.66
C MET A 29 -11.52 -10.23 -10.89
N LEU A 30 -11.43 -11.23 -10.01
CA LEU A 30 -12.55 -11.82 -9.26
C LEU A 30 -12.48 -11.55 -7.74
N GLN A 31 -11.74 -10.52 -7.33
CA GLN A 31 -11.56 -10.16 -5.91
C GLN A 31 -12.78 -9.47 -5.29
N LYS A 32 -13.76 -9.05 -6.08
CA LYS A 32 -14.95 -8.34 -5.58
C LYS A 32 -16.19 -9.21 -5.70
N VAL A 33 -17.12 -8.98 -4.79
CA VAL A 33 -18.46 -9.57 -4.81
C VAL A 33 -19.50 -8.46 -4.69
N ARG A 34 -20.66 -8.68 -5.30
CA ARG A 34 -21.82 -7.81 -5.17
C ARG A 34 -22.78 -8.43 -4.16
N VAL A 35 -23.16 -7.66 -3.15
CA VAL A 35 -24.11 -8.10 -2.12
C VAL A 35 -25.51 -8.15 -2.72
N LEU A 36 -26.19 -9.28 -2.57
CA LEU A 36 -27.58 -9.48 -3.02
C LEU A 36 -28.56 -9.25 -1.86
N ASP A 37 -28.24 -9.80 -0.70
CA ASP A 37 -29.00 -9.65 0.55
C ASP A 37 -28.00 -9.45 1.68
N SER A 38 -28.23 -8.42 2.50
CA SER A 38 -27.35 -8.06 3.60
C SER A 38 -27.49 -8.97 4.82
N GLY A 39 -28.61 -9.68 4.97
CA GLY A 39 -28.91 -10.40 6.21
C GLY A 39 -28.74 -9.50 7.44
N ASP A 40 -28.05 -10.00 8.46
CA ASP A 40 -27.72 -9.27 9.68
C ASP A 40 -26.28 -8.70 9.69
N THR A 41 -25.66 -8.62 8.52
CA THR A 41 -24.30 -8.08 8.37
C THR A 41 -24.31 -6.56 8.13
N PRO A 42 -23.20 -5.83 8.35
CA PRO A 42 -23.16 -4.38 8.15
C PRO A 42 -23.12 -3.94 6.67
N PHE A 43 -23.31 -4.86 5.71
CA PHE A 43 -23.23 -4.55 4.29
C PHE A 43 -24.54 -3.95 3.76
N LEU A 44 -24.46 -3.23 2.65
CA LEU A 44 -25.63 -2.74 1.94
C LEU A 44 -25.93 -3.59 0.70
N GLU A 45 -27.21 -3.79 0.40
CA GLU A 45 -27.63 -4.46 -0.84
C GLU A 45 -27.12 -3.71 -2.07
N GLY A 46 -26.56 -4.43 -3.03
CA GLY A 46 -25.94 -3.86 -4.23
C GLY A 46 -24.54 -3.28 -4.01
N GLU A 47 -24.01 -3.28 -2.79
CA GLU A 47 -22.64 -2.83 -2.50
C GLU A 47 -21.59 -3.77 -3.12
N HIS A 48 -20.49 -3.19 -3.58
CA HIS A 48 -19.32 -3.95 -4.05
C HIS A 48 -18.27 -4.00 -2.95
N VAL A 49 -18.07 -5.20 -2.40
CA VAL A 49 -17.15 -5.42 -1.28
C VAL A 49 -16.04 -6.37 -1.68
N ASP A 50 -14.96 -6.34 -0.91
CA ASP A 50 -13.89 -7.30 -1.07
C ASP A 50 -14.35 -8.70 -0.71
N LYS A 51 -14.01 -9.69 -1.53
CA LYS A 51 -14.39 -11.08 -1.33
C LYS A 51 -13.86 -11.64 -0.01
N GLN A 52 -12.67 -11.21 0.43
CA GLN A 52 -12.12 -11.65 1.70
C GLN A 52 -12.88 -10.99 2.86
N ASN A 53 -13.05 -9.67 2.82
CA ASN A 53 -13.80 -8.95 3.86
C ASN A 53 -15.24 -9.46 4.01
N PHE A 54 -15.91 -9.77 2.89
CA PHE A 54 -17.24 -10.36 2.88
C PHE A 54 -17.27 -11.74 3.56
N ARG A 55 -16.29 -12.59 3.27
CA ARG A 55 -16.14 -13.91 3.90
C ARG A 55 -15.92 -13.77 5.41
N ASP A 56 -15.01 -12.90 5.81
CA ASP A 56 -14.66 -12.71 7.22
C ASP A 56 -15.85 -12.16 8.02
N SER A 57 -16.60 -11.20 7.46
CA SER A 57 -17.82 -10.68 8.08
C SER A 57 -18.91 -11.75 8.19
N ASN A 58 -19.11 -12.56 7.15
CA ASN A 58 -20.07 -13.66 7.19
C ASN A 58 -19.68 -14.76 8.18
N GLU A 59 -18.39 -15.07 8.32
CA GLU A 59 -17.92 -16.00 9.34
C GLU A 59 -18.18 -15.47 10.76
N ARG A 60 -18.03 -14.16 10.98
CA ARG A 60 -18.37 -13.52 12.26
C ARG A 60 -19.87 -13.56 12.56
N ALA A 61 -20.73 -13.28 11.57
CA ALA A 61 -22.18 -13.36 11.72
C ALA A 61 -22.62 -14.78 12.07
N LYS A 62 -22.10 -15.80 11.37
CA LYS A 62 -22.38 -17.21 11.68
C LYS A 62 -21.97 -17.61 13.10
N LYS A 63 -20.83 -17.11 13.59
CA LYS A 63 -20.38 -17.36 14.98
C LYS A 63 -21.33 -16.76 16.02
N LYS A 64 -22.03 -15.67 15.69
CA LYS A 64 -23.03 -15.03 16.53
C LYS A 64 -24.44 -15.63 16.37
N GLN A 65 -24.61 -16.59 15.47
CA GLN A 65 -25.91 -17.16 15.07
C GLN A 65 -26.83 -16.17 14.33
N ASP A 66 -26.24 -15.13 13.74
CA ASP A 66 -26.95 -14.15 12.92
C ASP A 66 -27.08 -14.64 11.46
N ALA A 67 -28.00 -14.06 10.68
CA ALA A 67 -28.18 -14.41 9.27
C ALA A 67 -27.01 -13.88 8.42
N PRO A 68 -26.28 -14.75 7.68
CA PRO A 68 -25.18 -14.32 6.83
C PRO A 68 -25.69 -13.64 5.55
N ALA A 69 -24.92 -12.69 5.03
CA ALA A 69 -25.21 -12.04 3.76
C ALA A 69 -25.03 -12.99 2.57
N SER A 70 -25.80 -12.76 1.50
CA SER A 70 -25.65 -13.43 0.22
C SER A 70 -25.01 -12.50 -0.82
N SER A 71 -24.22 -13.06 -1.73
CA SER A 71 -23.49 -12.29 -2.74
C SER A 71 -23.27 -13.07 -4.02
N GLU A 72 -23.12 -12.36 -5.13
CA GLU A 72 -22.66 -12.91 -6.40
C GLU A 72 -21.21 -12.46 -6.73
N PRO A 73 -20.36 -13.32 -7.33
CA PRO A 73 -19.03 -12.91 -7.77
C PRO A 73 -19.09 -11.83 -8.86
N LEU A 74 -18.26 -10.79 -8.72
CA LEU A 74 -18.16 -9.72 -9.70
C LEU A 74 -16.85 -9.85 -10.50
N LEU A 75 -16.97 -10.06 -11.82
CA LEU A 75 -15.82 -10.06 -12.72
C LEU A 75 -15.51 -8.62 -13.16
N LEU A 76 -14.35 -8.12 -12.77
CA LEU A 76 -13.86 -6.79 -13.13
C LEU A 76 -12.73 -6.89 -14.16
N GLY A 77 -12.71 -5.97 -15.12
CA GLY A 77 -11.53 -5.77 -15.98
C GLY A 77 -10.30 -5.35 -15.16
N ILE A 78 -9.09 -5.63 -15.65
CA ILE A 78 -7.83 -5.36 -14.93
C ILE A 78 -7.70 -3.90 -14.47
N THR A 79 -8.11 -2.94 -15.30
CA THR A 79 -8.07 -1.51 -14.98
C THR A 79 -8.99 -1.17 -13.81
N LYS A 80 -10.25 -1.66 -13.85
CA LYS A 80 -11.24 -1.44 -12.80
C LYS A 80 -10.86 -2.15 -11.51
N ALA A 81 -10.35 -3.38 -11.59
CA ALA A 81 -9.84 -4.12 -10.44
C ALA A 81 -8.67 -3.37 -9.76
N SER A 82 -7.76 -2.77 -10.54
CA SER A 82 -6.61 -2.02 -10.02
C SER A 82 -7.02 -0.72 -9.33
N LEU A 83 -8.07 -0.04 -9.82
CA LEU A 83 -8.61 1.18 -9.20
C LEU A 83 -9.43 0.90 -7.92
N THR A 84 -9.90 -0.34 -7.74
CA THR A 84 -10.74 -0.75 -6.60
C THR A 84 -9.92 -1.50 -5.52
N THR A 85 -8.60 -1.27 -5.50
CA THR A 85 -7.72 -1.76 -4.43
C THR A 85 -8.05 -1.06 -3.10
N GLN A 86 -7.65 -1.66 -1.97
CA GLN A 86 -7.93 -1.11 -0.64
C GLN A 86 -7.07 0.13 -0.34
N SER A 87 -5.86 0.19 -0.88
CA SER A 87 -4.98 1.33 -0.71
C SER A 87 -5.33 2.45 -1.69
N PHE A 88 -5.70 3.60 -1.13
CA PHE A 88 -5.91 4.80 -1.94
C PHE A 88 -4.59 5.36 -2.48
N ILE A 89 -3.45 5.16 -1.78
CA ILE A 89 -2.13 5.59 -2.26
C ILE A 89 -1.77 4.83 -3.54
N SER A 90 -1.89 3.50 -3.51
CA SER A 90 -1.65 2.64 -4.67
C SER A 90 -2.64 2.89 -5.81
N ALA A 91 -3.92 3.14 -5.49
CA ALA A 91 -4.93 3.45 -6.50
C ALA A 91 -4.64 4.79 -7.19
N ALA A 92 -4.34 5.84 -6.41
CA ALA A 92 -4.07 7.19 -6.90
C ALA A 92 -2.78 7.26 -7.74
N SER A 93 -1.83 6.37 -7.48
CA SER A 93 -0.59 6.24 -8.25
C SER A 93 -0.78 5.59 -9.63
N PHE A 94 -1.93 4.95 -9.89
CA PHE A 94 -2.18 4.27 -11.16
C PHE A 94 -2.88 5.22 -12.14
N GLN A 95 -4.11 5.62 -11.83
CA GLN A 95 -4.96 6.52 -12.63
C GLN A 95 -5.96 7.25 -11.72
N GLU A 96 -6.68 8.25 -12.26
CA GLU A 96 -7.77 8.96 -11.59
C GLU A 96 -7.40 9.62 -10.24
N THR A 97 -6.15 10.08 -10.10
CA THR A 97 -5.56 10.60 -8.86
C THR A 97 -6.46 11.59 -8.11
N THR A 98 -7.01 12.61 -8.78
CA THR A 98 -7.89 13.62 -8.15
C THR A 98 -9.14 12.99 -7.55
N ARG A 99 -9.80 12.07 -8.26
CA ARG A 99 -11.01 11.40 -7.80
C ARG A 99 -10.71 10.50 -6.60
N VAL A 100 -9.66 9.68 -6.71
CA VAL A 100 -9.28 8.73 -5.65
C VAL A 100 -8.93 9.45 -4.35
N LEU A 101 -8.14 10.53 -4.42
CA LEU A 101 -7.75 11.30 -3.24
C LEU A 101 -8.94 12.05 -2.62
N THR A 102 -9.83 12.58 -3.45
CA THR A 102 -11.05 13.26 -2.96
C THR A 102 -11.97 12.28 -2.22
N ASP A 103 -12.23 11.12 -2.80
CA ASP A 103 -13.05 10.06 -2.17
C ASP A 103 -12.42 9.58 -0.85
N ALA A 104 -11.10 9.42 -0.82
CA ALA A 104 -10.36 9.03 0.38
C ALA A 104 -10.45 10.11 1.48
N ALA A 105 -10.29 11.39 1.12
CA ALA A 105 -10.40 12.51 2.05
C ALA A 105 -11.81 12.65 2.64
N ILE A 106 -12.86 12.51 1.81
CA ILE A 106 -14.26 12.56 2.26
C ILE A 106 -14.56 11.44 3.27
N ARG A 107 -14.01 10.24 3.04
CA ARG A 107 -14.20 9.08 3.93
C ARG A 107 -13.27 9.08 5.14
N GLY A 108 -12.29 9.98 5.21
CA GLY A 108 -11.22 9.94 6.23
C GLY A 108 -10.42 8.65 6.19
N ALA A 109 -10.19 8.10 4.98
CA ALA A 109 -9.54 6.81 4.80
C ALA A 109 -8.09 6.83 5.32
N ARG A 110 -7.66 5.70 5.90
CA ARG A 110 -6.28 5.46 6.31
C ARG A 110 -5.72 4.30 5.51
N ASP A 111 -4.46 4.43 5.10
CA ASP A 111 -3.76 3.38 4.36
C ASP A 111 -2.90 2.58 5.34
N GLU A 112 -3.06 1.26 5.33
CA GLU A 112 -2.33 0.35 6.23
C GLU A 112 -0.97 -0.08 5.69
N LEU A 113 -0.57 0.39 4.49
CA LEU A 113 0.73 0.07 3.87
C LEU A 113 1.00 -1.44 3.76
N MET A 114 -0.03 -2.21 3.45
CA MET A 114 0.07 -3.67 3.30
C MET A 114 0.50 -4.07 1.88
N GLY A 115 0.49 -3.13 0.93
CA GLY A 115 0.80 -3.34 -0.48
C GLY A 115 2.24 -3.03 -0.87
N LEU A 116 2.67 -3.59 -2.00
CA LEU A 116 4.01 -3.33 -2.53
C LEU A 116 4.18 -1.87 -2.97
N LYS A 117 3.17 -1.31 -3.64
CA LYS A 117 3.24 0.04 -4.23
C LYS A 117 3.26 1.14 -3.17
N GLU A 118 2.42 1.05 -2.15
CA GLU A 118 2.46 2.03 -1.05
C GLU A 118 3.84 2.10 -0.41
N ASN A 119 4.42 0.95 -0.05
CA ASN A 119 5.73 0.90 0.60
C ASN A 119 6.84 1.46 -0.30
N ILE A 120 6.81 1.17 -1.61
CA ILE A 120 7.76 1.76 -2.57
C ILE A 120 7.63 3.29 -2.60
N ILE A 121 6.41 3.82 -2.64
CA ILE A 121 6.16 5.27 -2.73
C ILE A 121 6.64 5.98 -1.46
N ILE A 122 6.44 5.38 -0.29
CA ILE A 122 6.84 5.97 0.99
C ILE A 122 8.33 5.75 1.29
N GLY A 123 8.97 4.76 0.64
CA GLY A 123 10.37 4.39 0.87
C GLY A 123 10.58 3.34 1.96
N HIS A 124 9.52 2.63 2.36
CA HIS A 124 9.60 1.49 3.28
C HIS A 124 10.00 0.20 2.57
N LEU A 125 10.45 -0.79 3.35
CA LEU A 125 10.69 -2.14 2.83
C LEU A 125 9.40 -2.73 2.27
N ILE A 126 9.47 -3.31 1.07
CA ILE A 126 8.31 -3.97 0.46
C ILE A 126 7.95 -5.24 1.23
N PRO A 127 6.66 -5.57 1.40
CA PRO A 127 6.21 -6.77 2.11
C PRO A 127 6.34 -8.04 1.23
N ALA A 128 7.49 -8.24 0.59
CA ALA A 128 7.78 -9.35 -0.30
C ALA A 128 9.27 -9.73 -0.23
N GLY A 129 9.59 -11.01 -0.45
CA GLY A 129 10.96 -11.51 -0.35
C GLY A 129 11.51 -11.32 1.08
N THR A 130 12.68 -10.72 1.20
CA THR A 130 13.33 -10.44 2.50
C THR A 130 12.62 -9.38 3.33
N GLY A 131 11.73 -8.58 2.74
CA GLY A 131 10.92 -7.60 3.46
C GLY A 131 9.64 -8.18 4.08
N MET A 132 9.40 -9.49 3.99
CA MET A 132 8.30 -10.12 4.74
C MET A 132 8.64 -10.17 6.24
N TYR A 133 7.66 -9.93 7.11
CA TYR A 133 7.82 -9.95 8.58
C TYR A 133 8.59 -11.17 9.11
N ARG A 134 8.37 -12.35 8.52
CA ARG A 134 9.08 -13.60 8.85
C ARG A 134 10.62 -13.50 8.76
N TYR A 135 11.14 -12.61 7.93
CA TYR A 135 12.58 -12.39 7.75
C TYR A 135 13.09 -11.10 8.40
N GLN A 136 12.18 -10.23 8.89
CA GLN A 136 12.55 -9.00 9.59
C GLN A 136 12.93 -9.28 11.05
N GLU A 137 12.22 -10.19 11.71
CA GLU A 137 12.41 -10.53 13.12
C GLU A 137 13.18 -11.84 13.27
N VAL A 138 14.35 -11.93 12.65
CA VAL A 138 15.26 -13.06 12.85
C VAL A 138 16.36 -12.64 13.80
N ASP A 139 16.24 -13.02 15.07
CA ASP A 139 17.31 -12.88 16.04
C ASP A 139 18.42 -13.89 15.71
N ILE A 140 19.58 -13.36 15.34
CA ILE A 140 20.78 -14.15 15.09
C ILE A 140 21.62 -14.10 16.35
N GLU A 141 21.74 -15.23 17.06
CA GLU A 141 22.66 -15.35 18.20
C GLU A 141 24.09 -14.98 17.77
N GLY A 142 24.66 -13.94 18.38
CA GLY A 142 26.01 -13.45 18.09
C GLY A 142 26.11 -12.44 16.94
N ALA A 143 24.99 -11.98 16.37
CA ALA A 143 25.05 -10.82 15.47
C ALA A 143 25.43 -9.55 16.25
N PRO A 144 26.23 -8.65 15.66
CA PRO A 144 26.47 -7.35 16.24
C PRO A 144 25.12 -6.64 16.38
N GLN A 145 24.77 -6.26 17.61
CA GLN A 145 23.60 -5.41 17.83
C GLN A 145 23.80 -4.14 16.98
N PRO A 146 22.78 -3.71 16.23
CA PRO A 146 22.84 -2.40 15.58
C PRO A 146 23.21 -1.38 16.67
N PRO A 147 24.09 -0.40 16.38
CA PRO A 147 24.33 0.68 17.32
C PRO A 147 22.98 1.27 17.71
N GLU A 148 22.78 1.50 19.01
CA GLU A 148 21.57 2.17 19.50
C GLU A 148 21.36 3.45 18.68
N PRO A 149 20.11 3.75 18.27
CA PRO A 149 19.85 4.96 17.52
C PRO A 149 20.40 6.15 18.30
N GLU A 150 21.34 6.86 17.69
CA GLU A 150 21.90 8.08 18.25
C GLU A 150 20.73 9.05 18.44
N ILE A 151 20.37 9.32 19.70
CA ILE A 151 19.32 10.28 20.02
C ILE A 151 19.87 11.63 19.57
N LEU A 152 19.46 12.05 18.37
CA LEU A 152 19.58 13.44 17.95
C LEU A 152 18.75 14.23 18.93
N LEU A 153 19.41 14.80 19.94
CA LEU A 153 18.79 15.75 20.84
C LEU A 153 18.22 16.85 19.95
N GLU A 154 16.89 16.94 19.90
CA GLU A 154 16.26 18.09 19.26
C GLU A 154 16.82 19.33 19.96
N PRO A 155 17.35 20.31 19.22
CA PRO A 155 17.87 21.52 19.81
C PRO A 155 16.76 22.14 20.66
N SER A 156 17.11 22.53 21.88
CA SER A 156 16.19 23.20 22.76
C SER A 156 15.66 24.47 22.09
N ILE A 157 14.44 24.87 22.41
CA ILE A 157 13.84 26.12 21.88
C ILE A 157 14.77 27.32 22.15
N ALA A 158 15.57 27.28 23.23
CA ALA A 158 16.57 28.30 23.54
C ALA A 158 17.73 28.34 22.53
N GLU A 159 18.19 27.20 22.01
CA GLU A 159 19.25 27.11 21.01
C GLU A 159 18.76 27.52 19.62
N ILE A 160 17.48 27.28 19.30
CA ILE A 160 16.87 27.74 18.04
C ILE A 160 16.69 29.26 18.03
N LEU A 161 16.45 29.86 19.20
CA LEU A 161 16.22 31.30 19.37
C LEU A 161 17.50 32.09 19.68
N ALA A 162 18.65 31.43 19.80
CA ALA A 162 19.93 32.10 19.93
C ALA A 162 20.24 32.80 18.59
N GLU A 163 20.24 34.13 18.59
CA GLU A 163 20.68 34.90 17.43
C GLU A 163 22.19 34.62 17.19
N PRO A 164 22.61 34.36 15.94
CA PRO A 164 24.03 34.18 15.65
C PRO A 164 24.79 35.47 15.95
N ASP A 165 25.93 35.36 16.63
CA ASP A 165 26.81 36.49 16.91
C ASP A 165 27.22 37.17 15.59
N ILE A 166 27.01 38.49 15.52
CA ILE A 166 27.19 39.32 14.32
C ILE A 166 28.66 39.30 13.83
N GLU A 167 29.61 38.83 14.65
CA GLU A 167 31.03 38.70 14.29
C GLU A 167 31.32 37.54 13.32
N ASP A 168 30.47 36.51 13.22
CA ASP A 168 30.66 35.38 12.29
C ASP A 168 30.26 35.70 10.84
N VAL A 169 29.66 36.88 10.58
CA VAL A 169 29.06 37.25 9.29
C VAL A 169 29.94 38.18 8.44
N LEU A 170 31.09 38.63 8.93
CA LEU A 170 31.99 39.51 8.16
C LEU A 170 33.16 38.72 7.53
N PRO A 171 33.15 38.46 6.21
CA PRO A 171 34.29 37.84 5.54
C PRO A 171 35.47 38.81 5.51
N ALA A 172 36.67 38.25 5.69
CA ALA A 172 37.95 38.94 5.63
C ALA A 172 38.13 39.75 4.33
N MET A 173 37.85 41.05 4.38
CA MET A 173 38.30 42.04 3.40
C MET A 173 39.04 43.16 4.14
N VAL A 174 40.31 42.95 4.49
CA VAL A 174 41.39 43.97 4.50
C VAL A 174 42.71 43.21 4.67
N THR A 175 43.57 43.25 3.65
CA THR A 175 45.06 43.40 3.69
C THR A 175 45.62 42.92 2.35
N ALA A 176 45.35 43.70 1.29
CA ALA A 176 46.23 43.73 0.14
C ALA A 176 46.89 45.11 0.18
N ASP A 177 47.94 45.25 0.98
CA ASP A 177 48.94 46.27 0.68
C ASP A 177 50.33 45.87 1.15
N GLU A 178 51.27 46.22 0.27
CA GLU A 178 52.71 46.38 0.43
C GLU A 178 53.56 45.17 0.82
N GLN A 179 54.33 44.69 -0.18
CA GLN A 179 55.76 44.45 -0.01
C GLN A 179 56.53 44.86 -1.29
N PRO A 180 57.80 45.29 -1.15
CA PRO A 180 58.44 46.32 -1.97
C PRO A 180 58.93 45.90 -3.36
#